data_AF-A0A954HUS7-F1
#
_entry.id   AF-A0A954HUS7-F1
#
_cell.length_a   1.000
_cell.length_b   1.000
_cell.length_c   1.000
_cell.angle_alpha   90.00
_cell.angle_beta   90.00
_cell.angle_gamma   90.00
#
_symmetry.space_group_name_H-M   'P 1'
#
loop_
_entity.id
_entity.type
_entity.pdbx_description
1 polymer ?
#
loop_
_entity_poly.entity_id
_entity_poly.type
_entity_poly.pdbx_seq_one_letter_code
_entity_poly.pdbx_strand_id
1 'polypeptide(L)'
;MLARELFPFVTEPQAEGNNNAAERQLRDDATARKTGRTSKTTHGARRRSIITSVLCSIGKRLDDFTLTAVISEAKRWLSTERSGLTEQLKRLNLGLPPPGKPHKSGNLLDRLIPYADT
;
A
#
# COMPACT_ATOMS: atom_id res chain seq x y z
N MET A 1 -19.07 -17.46 -14.95
CA MET A 1 -17.88 -17.04 -14.17
C MET A 1 -18.22 -16.35 -12.84
N LEU A 2 -19.48 -16.01 -12.53
CA LEU A 2 -19.83 -15.14 -11.38
C LEU A 2 -19.91 -15.78 -9.98
N ALA A 3 -20.22 -17.07 -9.83
CA ALA A 3 -20.46 -17.65 -8.50
C ALA A 3 -19.19 -17.89 -7.67
N ARG A 4 -18.04 -18.06 -8.32
CA ARG A 4 -16.74 -18.29 -7.65
C ARG A 4 -16.15 -17.03 -7.01
N GLU A 5 -16.56 -15.85 -7.44
CA GLU A 5 -15.93 -14.58 -7.03
C GLU A 5 -16.66 -13.89 -5.88
N LEU A 6 -17.96 -14.16 -5.70
CA LEU A 6 -18.79 -13.48 -4.68
C LEU A 6 -18.73 -14.14 -3.30
N PHE A 7 -18.47 -15.45 -3.24
CA PHE A 7 -18.42 -16.21 -2.00
C PHE A 7 -17.14 -17.06 -1.93
N PRO A 8 -15.95 -16.45 -1.87
CA PRO A 8 -14.68 -17.17 -1.85
C PRO A 8 -14.60 -18.17 -0.70
N PHE A 9 -15.27 -17.91 0.43
CA PHE A 9 -15.37 -18.83 1.57
C PHE A 9 -16.11 -20.16 1.27
N VAL A 10 -16.90 -20.22 0.20
CA VAL A 10 -17.56 -21.46 -0.25
C VAL A 10 -16.55 -22.39 -0.93
N THR A 11 -15.53 -21.82 -1.59
CA THR A 11 -14.52 -22.58 -2.34
C THR A 11 -13.18 -22.67 -1.64
N GLU A 12 -12.86 -21.73 -0.75
CA GLU A 12 -11.60 -21.63 -0.01
C GLU A 12 -11.89 -21.71 1.49
N PRO A 13 -11.65 -22.86 2.15
CA PRO A 13 -11.94 -23.05 3.58
C PRO A 13 -11.18 -22.10 4.52
N GLN A 14 -10.10 -21.49 4.02
CA GLN A 14 -9.26 -20.53 4.76
C GLN A 14 -9.84 -19.10 4.72
N ALA A 15 -10.76 -18.82 3.80
CA ALA A 15 -11.40 -17.52 3.71
C ALA A 15 -12.55 -17.44 4.72
N GLU A 16 -12.53 -16.44 5.60
CA GLU A 16 -13.63 -16.21 6.53
C GLU A 16 -14.91 -15.83 5.77
N GLY A 17 -16.06 -16.37 6.18
CA GLY A 17 -17.38 -16.04 5.63
C GLY A 17 -17.92 -14.67 6.03
N ASN A 18 -17.07 -13.78 6.53
CA ASN A 18 -17.44 -12.44 6.98
C ASN A 18 -16.51 -11.40 6.35
N ASN A 19 -16.93 -10.14 6.34
CA ASN A 19 -16.17 -9.03 5.78
C ASN A 19 -15.33 -8.27 6.83
N ASN A 20 -15.20 -8.80 8.07
CA ASN A 20 -14.62 -8.07 9.21
C ASN A 20 -13.19 -7.59 8.92
N ALA A 21 -12.38 -8.42 8.25
CA ALA A 21 -11.00 -8.06 7.90
C ALA A 21 -10.97 -6.86 6.92
N ALA A 22 -11.79 -6.92 5.88
CA ALA A 22 -11.91 -5.84 4.89
C ALA A 22 -12.47 -4.56 5.52
N GLU A 23 -13.51 -4.67 6.36
CA GLU A 23 -14.08 -3.53 7.08
C GLU A 23 -13.07 -2.87 8.01
N ARG A 24 -12.31 -3.64 8.80
CA ARG A 24 -11.26 -3.12 9.68
C ARG A 24 -10.22 -2.33 8.88
N GLN A 25 -9.83 -2.83 7.72
CA GLN A 25 -8.86 -2.16 6.85
C GLN A 25 -9.38 -0.82 6.28
N LEU A 26 -10.68 -0.73 5.96
CA LEU A 26 -11.28 0.45 5.33
C LEU A 26 -11.85 1.47 6.33
N ARG A 27 -11.97 1.10 7.61
CA ARG A 27 -12.59 1.91 8.66
C ARG A 27 -11.90 3.26 8.86
N ASP A 28 -10.58 3.28 8.86
CA ASP A 28 -9.81 4.51 9.09
C ASP A 28 -9.98 5.50 7.93
N ASP A 29 -10.00 5.00 6.69
CA ASP A 29 -10.26 5.81 5.51
C ASP A 29 -11.69 6.37 5.49
N ALA A 30 -12.68 5.55 5.86
CA ALA A 30 -14.07 5.99 6.00
C ALA A 30 -14.19 7.09 7.08
N THR A 31 -13.52 6.91 8.21
CA THR A 31 -13.48 7.90 9.30
C THR A 31 -12.81 9.18 8.85
N ALA A 32 -11.68 9.11 8.16
CA ALA A 32 -10.97 10.28 7.66
C ALA A 32 -11.81 11.10 6.67
N ARG A 33 -12.64 10.44 5.84
CA ARG A 33 -13.62 11.12 4.97
C ARG A 33 -14.68 11.84 5.80
N LYS A 34 -15.26 11.16 6.79
CA LYS A 34 -16.32 11.70 7.66
C LYS A 34 -15.86 12.91 8.47
N THR A 35 -14.61 12.92 8.94
CA THR A 35 -14.06 14.01 9.76
C THR A 35 -13.33 15.08 8.94
N GLY A 36 -13.43 15.07 7.60
CA GLY A 36 -12.76 16.05 6.74
C GLY A 36 -11.23 16.02 6.79
N ARG A 37 -10.62 14.91 7.26
CA ARG A 37 -9.16 14.73 7.35
C ARG A 37 -8.53 14.33 6.02
N THR A 38 -9.24 14.44 4.89
CA THR A 38 -8.73 14.14 3.55
C THR A 38 -7.95 15.33 2.97
N SER A 39 -7.13 15.08 1.96
CA SER A 39 -6.52 16.19 1.22
C SER A 39 -7.54 16.82 0.27
N LYS A 40 -7.46 18.14 0.10
CA LYS A 40 -8.26 18.92 -0.85
C LYS A 40 -7.63 18.99 -2.24
N THR A 41 -6.39 18.52 -2.41
CA THR A 41 -5.69 18.51 -3.70
C THR A 41 -5.40 17.09 -4.14
N THR A 42 -5.45 16.85 -5.45
CA THR A 42 -5.12 15.55 -6.05
C THR A 42 -3.71 15.10 -5.65
N HIS A 43 -2.75 16.03 -5.64
CA HIS A 43 -1.38 15.76 -5.21
C HIS A 43 -1.30 15.32 -3.74
N GLY A 44 -1.98 16.01 -2.84
CA GLY A 44 -1.96 15.64 -1.42
C GLY A 44 -2.70 14.34 -1.14
N ALA A 45 -3.78 14.04 -1.87
CA ALA A 45 -4.49 12.77 -1.78
C ALA A 45 -3.57 11.61 -2.21
N ARG A 46 -2.92 11.73 -3.37
CA ARG A 46 -1.98 10.73 -3.89
C ARG A 46 -0.81 10.48 -2.96
N ARG A 47 -0.15 11.55 -2.47
CA ARG A 47 0.97 11.42 -1.53
C ARG A 47 0.56 10.63 -0.29
N ARG A 48 -0.59 10.97 0.30
CA ARG A 48 -1.12 10.24 1.45
C ARG A 48 -1.39 8.77 1.10
N SER A 49 -2.05 8.49 -0.02
CA SER A 49 -2.32 7.12 -0.46
C SER A 49 -1.04 6.30 -0.63
N ILE A 50 0.02 6.88 -1.21
CA ILE A 50 1.30 6.19 -1.42
C ILE A 50 2.01 5.95 -0.10
N ILE A 51 2.07 6.96 0.78
CA ILE A 51 2.67 6.80 2.13
C ILE A 51 1.93 5.72 2.93
N THR A 52 0.59 5.79 2.97
CA THR A 52 -0.22 4.79 3.67
C THR A 52 -0.02 3.39 3.08
N SER A 53 0.00 3.25 1.75
CA SER A 53 0.25 1.97 1.09
C SER A 53 1.63 1.40 1.44
N VAL A 54 2.67 2.23 1.45
CA VAL A 54 4.03 1.81 1.83
C VAL A 54 4.06 1.36 3.30
N LEU A 55 3.49 2.13 4.21
CA LEU A 55 3.44 1.79 5.63
C LEU A 55 2.65 0.51 5.89
N CYS A 56 1.50 0.32 5.25
CA CYS A 56 0.74 -0.93 5.32
C CYS A 56 1.55 -2.12 4.79
N SER A 57 2.29 -1.94 3.69
CA SER A 57 3.15 -2.99 3.14
C SER A 57 4.30 -3.36 4.08
N ILE A 58 4.89 -2.39 4.78
CA ILE A 58 5.89 -2.64 5.81
C ILE A 58 5.24 -3.40 6.96
N GLY A 59 4.08 -2.95 7.44
CA GLY A 59 3.40 -3.57 8.57
C GLY A 59 3.02 -5.03 8.37
N LYS A 60 2.66 -5.43 7.14
CA LYS A 60 2.40 -6.84 6.80
C LYS A 60 3.62 -7.77 6.94
N ARG A 61 4.83 -7.22 7.06
CA ARG A 61 6.09 -7.97 7.15
C ARG A 61 6.74 -7.87 8.54
N LEU A 62 6.18 -7.07 9.43
CA LEU A 62 6.66 -6.90 10.80
C LEU A 62 5.75 -7.70 11.73
N ASP A 63 6.35 -8.40 12.69
CA ASP A 63 5.59 -9.09 13.74
C ASP A 63 4.87 -8.06 14.63
N ASP A 64 5.58 -6.97 14.98
CA ASP A 64 5.03 -5.83 15.71
C ASP A 64 5.17 -4.53 14.92
N PHE A 65 4.05 -3.84 14.71
CA PHE A 65 4.02 -2.56 14.00
C PHE A 65 4.45 -1.39 14.90
N THR A 66 5.72 -1.37 15.29
CA THR A 66 6.31 -0.30 16.10
C THR A 66 7.07 0.70 15.24
N LEU A 67 7.21 1.94 15.72
CA LEU A 67 7.99 2.98 15.03
C LEU A 67 9.44 2.51 14.78
N THR A 68 10.07 1.88 15.77
CA THR A 68 11.45 1.38 15.66
C THR A 68 11.59 0.29 14.59
N ALA A 69 10.62 -0.62 14.51
CA ALA A 69 10.61 -1.68 13.50
C ALA A 69 10.42 -1.09 12.09
N VAL A 70 9.49 -0.14 11.94
CA VAL A 70 9.24 0.55 10.67
C VAL A 70 10.48 1.34 10.21
N ILE A 71 11.14 2.09 11.10
CA ILE A 71 12.35 2.84 10.77
C ILE A 71 13.48 1.89 10.36
N SER A 72 13.66 0.79 11.09
CA SER A 72 14.69 -0.21 10.78
C SER A 72 14.47 -0.84 9.40
N GLU A 73 13.24 -1.19 9.06
CA GLU A 73 12.93 -1.76 7.75
C GLU A 73 13.10 -0.73 6.62
N ALA A 74 12.69 0.52 6.84
CA ALA A 74 12.91 1.61 5.89
C ALA A 74 14.41 1.85 5.64
N LYS A 75 15.23 1.83 6.71
CA LYS A 75 16.70 1.91 6.59
C LYS A 75 17.28 0.73 5.82
N ARG A 76 16.77 -0.48 6.04
CA ARG A 76 17.18 -1.67 5.30
C ARG A 76 16.90 -1.52 3.81
N TRP A 77 15.73 -1.02 3.43
CA TRP A 77 15.40 -0.79 2.01
C TRP A 77 16.31 0.25 1.37
N LEU A 78 16.67 1.31 2.09
CA LEU A 78 17.62 2.30 1.61
C LEU A 78 19.00 1.70 1.36
N SER A 79 19.48 0.81 2.24
CA SER A 79 20.80 0.18 2.08
C SER A 79 20.84 -0.91 1.00
N THR A 80 19.72 -1.59 0.75
CA THR A 80 19.63 -2.66 -0.26
C THR A 80 19.11 -2.19 -1.62
N GLU A 81 18.70 -0.91 -1.73
CA GLU A 81 18.04 -0.29 -2.89
C GLU A 81 16.84 -1.09 -3.42
N ARG A 82 16.22 -1.92 -2.58
CA ARG A 82 15.15 -2.82 -2.95
C ARG A 82 14.06 -2.80 -1.89
N SER A 83 12.82 -2.71 -2.35
CA SER A 83 11.66 -2.87 -1.47
C SER A 83 11.41 -4.34 -1.17
N GLY A 84 10.83 -4.64 0.00
CA GLY A 84 10.39 -5.99 0.35
C GLY A 84 9.35 -6.56 -0.63
N LEU A 85 8.55 -5.70 -1.28
CA LEU A 85 7.61 -6.11 -2.33
C LEU A 85 8.36 -6.66 -3.56
N THR A 86 9.44 -6.01 -3.97
CA THR A 86 10.28 -6.47 -5.09
C THR A 86 10.88 -7.85 -4.79
N GLU A 87 11.29 -8.10 -3.55
CA GLU A 87 11.76 -9.42 -3.11
C GLU A 87 10.66 -10.48 -3.15
N GLN A 88 9.45 -10.14 -2.66
CA GLN A 88 8.30 -11.04 -2.68
C GLN A 88 7.86 -11.40 -4.10
N LEU A 89 7.82 -10.42 -5.01
CA LEU A 89 7.44 -10.64 -6.40
C LEU A 89 8.44 -11.52 -7.14
N LYS A 90 9.75 -11.34 -6.87
CA LYS A 90 10.78 -12.26 -7.37
C LYS A 90 10.56 -13.68 -6.87
N ARG A 91 10.23 -13.87 -5.59
CA ARG A 91 9.91 -15.21 -5.03
C ARG A 91 8.69 -15.84 -5.70
N LEU A 92 7.70 -15.02 -6.08
CA LEU A 92 6.47 -15.46 -6.74
C LEU A 92 6.58 -15.53 -8.27
N ASN A 93 7.74 -15.23 -8.86
CA ASN A 93 7.93 -15.10 -10.31
C ASN A 93 6.93 -14.15 -10.99
N LEU A 94 6.49 -13.10 -10.29
CA LEU A 94 5.59 -12.07 -10.81
C LEU A 94 6.42 -10.86 -11.28
N GLY A 95 6.23 -10.44 -12.53
CA GLY A 95 6.88 -9.25 -13.09
C GLY A 95 6.16 -7.97 -12.68
N LEU A 96 6.93 -6.91 -12.37
CA LEU A 96 6.38 -5.57 -12.19
C LEU A 96 6.47 -4.79 -13.52
N PRO A 97 5.41 -4.08 -13.96
CA PRO A 97 5.58 -3.07 -15.00
C PRO A 97 6.55 -1.97 -14.53
N PRO A 98 7.33 -1.38 -15.45
CA PRO A 98 8.30 -0.34 -15.10
C PRO A 98 7.60 0.88 -14.49
N PRO A 99 8.23 1.56 -13.51
CA PRO A 99 7.66 2.79 -12.95
C PRO A 99 7.57 3.88 -14.03
N GLY A 100 6.46 4.63 -14.02
CA GLY A 100 6.29 5.81 -14.86
C GLY A 100 7.38 6.87 -14.59
N LYS A 101 7.63 7.75 -15.57
CA LYS A 101 8.70 8.75 -15.48
C LYS A 101 8.42 9.76 -14.34
N PRO A 102 9.44 10.18 -13.57
CA PRO A 102 9.26 11.17 -12.53
C PRO A 102 8.94 12.56 -13.11
N HIS A 103 7.98 13.27 -12.51
CA HIS A 103 7.59 14.61 -12.94
C HIS A 103 8.43 15.69 -12.25
N LYS A 104 8.69 16.82 -12.94
CA LYS A 104 9.43 17.97 -12.41
C LYS A 104 8.53 18.84 -11.54
N SER A 105 8.39 18.50 -10.26
CA SER A 105 7.70 19.32 -9.25
C SER A 105 8.68 20.12 -8.38
N GLY A 106 8.20 21.19 -7.72
CA GLY A 106 8.99 22.03 -6.81
C GLY A 106 9.18 21.44 -5.40
N ASN A 107 8.38 20.46 -5.00
CA ASN A 107 8.44 19.79 -3.69
C ASN A 107 9.21 18.47 -3.79
N LEU A 108 10.16 18.24 -2.88
CA LEU A 108 10.97 17.01 -2.82
C LEU A 108 10.12 15.72 -2.81
N LEU A 109 9.03 15.70 -2.03
CA LEU A 109 8.18 14.51 -1.95
C LEU A 109 7.40 14.25 -3.24
N ASP A 110 7.04 15.31 -3.96
CA ASP A 110 6.35 15.20 -5.25
C ASP A 110 7.34 14.82 -6.38
N ARG A 111 8.66 14.94 -6.16
CA ARG A 111 9.70 14.42 -7.08
C ARG A 111 9.97 12.94 -6.86
N LEU A 112 10.01 12.53 -5.59
CA LEU A 112 10.30 11.15 -5.19
C LEU A 112 9.12 10.21 -5.43
N ILE A 113 7.90 10.75 -5.47
CA ILE A 113 6.68 10.00 -5.73
C ILE A 113 6.26 10.27 -7.18
N PRO A 114 6.70 9.46 -8.17
CA PRO A 114 6.46 9.74 -9.58
C PRO A 114 4.97 9.75 -9.90
N TYR A 115 4.58 10.65 -10.80
CA TYR A 115 3.27 10.62 -11.44
C TYR A 115 3.26 9.51 -12.50
N ALA A 116 2.12 8.83 -12.66
CA ALA A 116 1.88 8.10 -13.90
C ALA A 116 1.28 9.17 -14.81
N ASP A 117 1.95 9.46 -15.92
CA ASP A 117 1.39 10.31 -16.95
C ASP A 117 0.05 9.68 -17.39
N THR A 118 -1.02 10.47 -17.32
CA THR A 118 -2.25 10.21 -18.07
C THR A 118 -2.03 10.52 -19.54
#